data_AF-A0A2V8NL35-F1
#
_entry.id   AF-A0A2V8NL35-F1
#
_cell.length_a   1.000
_cell.length_b   1.000
_cell.length_c   1.000
_cell.angle_alpha   90.00
_cell.angle_beta   90.00
_cell.angle_gamma   90.00
#
_symmetry.space_group_name_H-M   'P 1'
#
loop_
_entity.id
_entity.type
_entity.pdbx_description
1 polymer ?
#
loop_
_entity_poly.entity_id
_entity_poly.type
_entity_poly.pdbx_seq_one_letter_code
_entity_poly.pdbx_strand_id
1 'polypeptide(L)'
;MKLRVLFLCATNGLHSPMAEALLGRMDSQHFEAVSAGTSCGRVQLRAFRIVRDQIAQRLRLFVIVHVRQRTLAPGTTFSKAARAPTRLFV
;
A
#
# COMPACT_ATOMS: atom_id res chain seq x y z
N MET A 1 -12.46 17.48 13.73
CA MET A 1 -11.08 17.92 14.05
C MET A 1 -10.13 17.13 13.17
N LYS A 2 -9.21 17.80 12.45
CA LYS A 2 -8.22 17.15 11.58
C LYS A 2 -6.85 17.12 12.26
N LEU A 3 -6.11 16.03 12.07
CA LEU A 3 -4.73 15.88 12.53
C LEU A 3 -3.78 16.60 11.56
N ARG A 4 -2.99 17.54 12.08
CA ARG A 4 -2.04 18.30 11.27
C ARG A 4 -0.69 17.58 11.22
N VAL A 5 -0.19 17.33 10.01
CA VAL A 5 1.04 16.56 9.77
C VAL A 5 2.01 17.39 8.95
N LEU A 6 3.23 17.60 9.46
CA LEU A 6 4.31 18.31 8.77
C LEU A 6 5.36 17.32 8.25
N PHE A 7 5.59 17.35 6.93
CA PHE A 7 6.67 16.63 6.28
C PHE A 7 7.87 17.55 6.02
N LEU A 8 9.07 17.11 6.42
CA LEU A 8 10.30 17.90 6.30
C LEU A 8 11.30 17.20 5.37
N CYS A 9 11.90 17.97 4.45
CA CYS A 9 13.11 17.55 3.74
C CYS A 9 14.03 18.75 3.49
N ALA A 10 15.32 18.52 3.26
CA ALA A 10 16.32 19.60 3.20
C ALA A 10 15.91 20.78 2.27
N THR A 11 15.46 20.48 1.05
CA THR A 11 15.19 21.51 0.04
C THR A 11 13.71 21.70 -0.27
N ASN A 12 12.80 20.98 0.39
CA ASN A 12 11.39 20.87 0.02
C ASN A 12 11.13 20.59 -1.48
N GLY A 13 12.08 19.96 -2.19
CA GLY A 13 12.05 19.84 -3.65
C GLY A 13 11.48 18.53 -4.20
N LEU A 14 11.35 17.49 -3.36
CA LEU A 14 10.92 16.15 -3.81
C LEU A 14 10.16 15.37 -2.75
N HIS A 15 10.83 14.90 -1.69
CA HIS A 15 10.26 13.92 -0.77
C HIS A 15 9.10 14.48 0.08
N SER A 16 9.29 15.64 0.72
CA SER A 16 8.25 16.23 1.57
C SER A 16 7.01 16.71 0.80
N PRO A 17 7.10 17.35 -0.39
CA PRO A 17 5.91 17.66 -1.20
C PRO A 17 5.19 16.40 -1.72
N MET A 18 5.95 15.35 -2.05
CA MET A 18 5.37 14.09 -2.51
C MET A 18 4.59 13.40 -1.40
N ALA A 19 5.12 13.41 -0.16
CA ALA A 19 4.43 12.88 1.01
C ALA A 19 3.18 13.69 1.37
N GLU A 20 3.24 15.02 1.31
CA GLU A 20 2.08 15.90 1.51
C GLU A 20 0.96 15.57 0.51
N ALA A 21 1.28 15.54 -0.78
CA ALA A 21 0.32 15.22 -1.83
C ALA A 21 -0.26 13.82 -1.68
N LEU A 22 0.55 12.84 -1.27
CA LEU A 22 0.11 11.46 -1.08
C LEU A 22 -0.85 11.33 0.10
N LEU A 23 -0.52 11.90 1.27
CA LEU A 23 -1.41 11.86 2.43
C LEU A 23 -2.72 12.61 2.17
N GLY A 24 -2.66 13.77 1.51
CA GLY A 24 -3.85 14.52 1.12
C GLY A 24 -4.76 13.75 0.15
N ARG A 25 -4.20 12.87 -0.69
CA ARG A 25 -5.00 11.98 -1.56
C ARG A 25 -5.51 10.73 -0.86
N MET A 26 -4.78 10.23 0.14
CA MET A 26 -5.18 9.04 0.89
C MET A 26 -6.31 9.35 1.88
N ASP A 27 -6.18 10.45 2.62
CA ASP A 27 -7.13 10.81 3.67
C ASP A 27 -7.07 12.31 4.03
N SER A 28 -7.78 13.11 3.24
CA SER A 28 -7.97 14.55 3.51
C SER A 28 -9.09 14.85 4.50
N GLN A 29 -9.87 13.84 4.92
CA GLN A 29 -10.97 14.02 5.86
C GLN A 29 -10.46 14.05 7.29
N HIS A 30 -9.48 13.21 7.60
CA HIS A 30 -8.89 13.12 8.93
C HIS A 30 -7.55 13.84 9.07
N PHE A 31 -6.80 14.04 7.97
CA PHE A 31 -5.49 14.68 8.00
C PHE A 31 -5.42 15.99 7.22
N GLU A 32 -4.62 16.92 7.75
CA GLU A 32 -4.18 18.15 7.09
C GLU A 32 -2.66 18.07 6.93
N ALA A 33 -2.21 17.76 5.72
CA ALA A 33 -0.80 17.58 5.41
C ALA A 33 -0.18 18.91 4.95
N VAL A 34 1.04 19.20 5.41
CA VAL A 34 1.86 20.33 4.99
C VAL A 34 3.31 19.89 4.82
N SER A 35 4.07 20.55 3.94
CA SER A 35 5.49 20.29 3.72
C SER A 35 6.38 21.52 3.85
N ALA A 36 7.60 21.32 4.33
CA ALA A 36 8.60 22.37 4.47
C ALA A 36 10.02 21.84 4.25
N GLY A 37 10.97 22.77 4.14
CA GLY A 37 12.40 22.47 4.11
C GLY A 37 13.26 23.60 4.63
N THR A 38 14.51 23.29 4.94
CA THR A 38 15.48 24.27 5.46
C THR A 38 16.02 25.19 4.37
N SER A 39 15.85 24.82 3.09
CA SER A 39 16.24 25.60 1.93
C SER A 39 15.09 25.63 0.91
N CYS A 40 14.94 26.73 0.17
CA CYS A 40 13.94 26.85 -0.89
C CYS A 40 14.46 26.17 -2.17
N GLY A 41 14.22 24.87 -2.31
CA GLY A 41 14.42 24.15 -3.56
C GLY A 41 13.18 24.22 -4.44
N ARG A 42 13.37 24.27 -5.76
CA ARG A 42 12.25 24.10 -6.71
C ARG A 42 11.79 22.64 -6.71
N VAL A 43 10.47 22.45 -6.80
CA VAL A 43 9.90 21.12 -6.98
C VAL A 43 10.44 20.49 -8.27
N GLN A 44 11.08 19.33 -8.14
CA GLN A 44 11.75 18.65 -9.25
C GLN A 44 10.81 17.66 -9.95
N LEU A 45 10.01 18.15 -10.91
CA LEU A 45 9.04 17.33 -11.65
C LEU A 45 9.63 16.09 -12.30
N ARG A 46 10.88 16.15 -12.79
CA ARG A 46 11.58 14.99 -13.36
C ARG A 46 11.84 13.92 -12.31
N ALA A 47 12.34 14.31 -11.14
CA ALA A 47 12.60 13.39 -10.05
C ALA A 47 11.29 12.77 -9.53
N PHE A 48 10.20 13.54 -9.49
CA PHE A 48 8.87 13.03 -9.14
C PHE A 48 8.40 11.90 -10.06
N ARG A 49 8.58 12.07 -11.39
CA ARG A 49 8.27 11.02 -12.37
C ARG A 49 9.10 9.77 -12.15
N ILE A 50 10.42 9.92 -11.92
CA ILE A 50 11.32 8.80 -11.65
C ILE A 50 10.86 8.03 -10.42
N VAL A 51 10.58 8.72 -9.30
CA VAL A 51 10.16 8.07 -8.06
C VAL A 51 8.81 7.36 -8.24
N ARG A 52 7.84 8.00 -8.91
CA ARG A 52 6.56 7.36 -9.27
C ARG A 52 6.79 6.07 -10.06
N ASP A 53 7.64 6.12 -11.07
CA ASP A 53 7.90 4.98 -11.95
C ASP A 53 8.62 3.85 -11.18
N GLN A 54 9.56 4.19 -10.29
CA GLN A 54 10.20 3.23 -9.38
C GLN A 54 9.18 2.56 -8.44
N ILE A 55 8.26 3.34 -7.86
CA ILE A 55 7.19 2.80 -7.01
C ILE A 55 6.32 1.85 -7.82
N ALA A 56 5.90 2.26 -9.03
CA ALA A 56 5.08 1.41 -9.90
C ALA A 56 5.80 0.11 -10.29
N GLN A 57 7.10 0.16 -10.59
CA GLN A 57 7.90 -1.04 -10.89
C GLN A 57 7.99 -1.99 -9.68
N ARG A 58 8.27 -1.46 -8.49
CA ARG A 58 8.32 -2.27 -7.26
C ARG A 58 6.97 -2.90 -6.94
N LEU A 59 5.88 -2.13 -7.07
CA LEU A 59 4.53 -2.64 -6.86
C LEU A 59 4.16 -3.72 -7.88
N ARG A 60 4.50 -3.56 -9.17
CA ARG A 60 4.27 -4.59 -10.19
C ARG A 60 4.96 -5.91 -9.83
N LEU A 61 6.24 -5.86 -9.47
CA LEU A 61 6.98 -7.04 -9.05
C LEU A 61 6.37 -7.66 -7.79
N PHE A 62 6.01 -6.84 -6.81
CA PHE A 62 5.37 -7.30 -5.58
C PHE A 62 4.05 -8.03 -5.89
N VAL A 63 3.19 -7.47 -6.75
CA VAL A 63 1.93 -8.10 -7.14
C VAL A 63 2.17 -9.43 -7.86
N ILE A 64 3.07 -9.47 -8.84
CA ILE A 64 3.37 -10.69 -9.59
C ILE A 64 3.83 -11.82 -8.67
N VAL A 65 4.74 -11.51 -7.74
CA VAL A 65 5.35 -12.52 -6.85
C VAL A 65 4.41 -12.89 -5.70
N HIS A 66 3.82 -11.91 -5.01
CA HIS A 66 3.16 -12.14 -3.72
C HIS A 66 1.64 -12.22 -3.80
N VAL A 67 0.99 -11.62 -4.81
CA VAL A 67 -0.48 -11.71 -4.94
C VAL A 67 -0.89 -13.05 -5.54
N ARG A 68 -0.11 -13.63 -6.47
CA ARG A 68 -0.38 -14.98 -7.01
C ARG A 68 -0.28 -16.09 -5.95
N GLN A 69 0.63 -15.96 -4.98
CA GLN A 69 0.75 -16.95 -3.91
C GLN A 69 -0.43 -16.93 -2.93
N ARG A 70 -1.13 -15.80 -2.79
CA ARG A 70 -2.38 -15.74 -2.01
C ARG A 70 -3.58 -16.38 -2.73
N THR A 71 -3.59 -16.40 -4.07
CA THR A 71 -4.63 -17.11 -4.84
C THR A 71 -4.43 -18.63 -4.91
N LEU A 72 -3.23 -19.13 -4.56
CA LEU A 72 -2.96 -20.56 -4.48
C LEU A 72 -2.72 -20.99 -3.03
N ALA A 73 -3.61 -20.60 -2.11
CA ALA A 73 -3.81 -21.42 -0.93
C ALA A 73 -4.62 -22.65 -1.39
N PRO A 74 -4.07 -23.88 -1.33
CA PRO A 74 -4.87 -25.07 -1.54
C PRO A 74 -5.88 -25.12 -0.40
N GLY A 75 -7.16 -24.96 -0.75
CA GLY A 75 -8.24 -25.30 0.15
C GLY A 75 -8.01 -26.71 0.68
N THR A 76 -7.83 -26.80 1.99
CA THR A 76 -8.51 -27.75 2.86
C THR A 76 -9.06 -28.98 2.13
N THR A 77 -8.44 -30.12 2.41
CA THR A 77 -9.08 -31.44 2.33
C THR A 77 -10.56 -31.33 2.66
N PHE A 78 -11.42 -31.44 1.64
CA PHE A 78 -12.79 -31.88 1.86
C PHE A 78 -12.67 -33.28 2.44
N SER A 79 -12.73 -33.36 3.76
CA SER A 79 -12.95 -34.59 4.49
C SER A 79 -14.23 -35.20 3.94
N LYS A 80 -14.07 -36.24 3.13
CA LYS A 80 -15.12 -37.18 2.80
C LYS A 80 -15.46 -37.88 4.11
N ALA A 81 -16.40 -37.31 4.86
CA ALA A 81 -17.02 -37.98 6.00
C ALA A 81 -17.71 -39.24 5.45
N ALA A 82 -16.98 -40.34 5.46
CA ALA A 82 -17.51 -41.67 5.27
C ALA A 82 -18.50 -41.93 6.40
N ARG A 83 -19.80 -41.75 6.10
CA ARG A 83 -20.88 -42.15 6.99
C ARG A 83 -20.88 -43.68 7.04
N ALA A 84 -20.53 -44.22 8.20
CA ALA A 84 -20.59 -45.65 8.47
C ALA A 84 -22.02 -46.20 8.26
N PRO A 85 -22.19 -47.42 7.73
CA PRO A 85 -23.49 -48.06 7.70
C PRO A 85 -23.82 -48.58 9.09
N THR A 86 -24.70 -47.88 9.82
CA THR A 86 -25.31 -48.43 11.03
C THR A 86 -26.26 -49.56 10.60
N ARG A 87 -25.79 -50.80 10.74
CA ARG A 87 -26.67 -51.96 10.93
C ARG A 87 -27.57 -51.67 12.13
N LEU A 88 -28.87 -51.68 11.93
CA LEU A 88 -29.85 -51.87 12.99
C LEU A 88 -30.75 -53.03 12.58
N PHE A 89 -30.53 -54.14 13.26
CA PHE A 89 -31.48 -55.23 13.43
C PHE A 89 -32.75 -54.66 14.07
N VAL A 90 -33.90 -54.80 13.41
CA VAL A 90 -35.15 -55.42 13.90
C VAL A 90 -35.89 -55.95 12.67
#